data_AF-A0A376TX85-F1
#
_entry.id   AF-A0A376TX85-F1
#
_cell.length_a   1.000
_cell.length_b   1.000
_cell.length_c   1.000
_cell.angle_alpha   90.00
_cell.angle_beta   90.00
_cell.angle_gamma   90.00
#
_symmetry.space_group_name_H-M   'P 1'
#
loop_
_entity.id
_entity.type
_entity.pdbx_description
1 polymer ?
#
loop_
_entity_poly.entity_id
_entity_poly.type
_entity_poly.pdbx_seq_one_letter_code
_entity_poly.pdbx_strand_id
1 'polypeptide(L)'
;MESKRLDNAALAAGISPNYINAYGKPQSISAETNRRLLDAMHQRTATKVAVTPVPNVMVYTSGKKMPMVVEGSGEYSWLLTTEEGTQYKGHVTGGKAFNLPTKLPEGYHTLTLTQDDQRAHCRVIVAPKRCYEPQALLNKQKLWGACVQLYTLRSEKNWGIGDFGDLKAMLVDVAKRGGSFIGLNPIHALYPANPESASPYSPSSRRWLNVIYIDVNAVEDFHLSEEAQAWWQLPTTQQTLQQARDADWVDYSTVTALK
;
A
#
# COMPACT_ATOMS: atom_id res chain seq x y z
N MET A 1 12.94 -1.38 40.44
CA MET A 1 13.43 -0.28 39.57
C MET A 1 13.50 -0.69 38.11
N GLU A 2 13.91 -1.93 37.81
CA GLU A 2 14.08 -2.45 36.46
C GLU A 2 12.78 -2.54 35.62
N SER A 3 11.66 -2.95 36.24
CA SER A 3 10.35 -3.01 35.53
C SER A 3 9.83 -1.63 35.11
N LYS A 4 9.91 -0.59 35.96
CA LYS A 4 9.46 0.76 35.57
C LYS A 4 10.25 1.34 34.40
N ARG A 5 11.55 1.04 34.32
CA ARG A 5 12.39 1.47 33.19
C ARG A 5 11.95 0.79 31.90
N LEU A 6 11.66 -0.51 31.96
CA LEU A 6 11.15 -1.29 30.82
C LEU A 6 9.79 -0.78 30.36
N ASP A 7 8.86 -0.54 31.28
CA ASP A 7 7.51 -0.08 30.95
C ASP A 7 7.53 1.32 30.31
N ASN A 8 8.35 2.23 30.84
CA ASN A 8 8.54 3.57 30.25
C ASN A 8 9.16 3.50 28.86
N ALA A 9 10.15 2.61 28.65
CA ALA A 9 10.76 2.42 27.34
C ALA A 9 9.77 1.84 26.32
N ALA A 10 8.95 0.87 26.74
CA ALA A 10 7.90 0.26 25.92
C ALA A 10 6.85 1.31 25.51
N LEU A 11 6.37 2.11 26.46
CA LEU A 11 5.43 3.21 26.19
C LEU A 11 6.01 4.26 25.23
N ALA A 12 7.27 4.66 25.43
CA ALA A 12 7.94 5.61 24.54
C ALA A 12 8.15 5.06 23.12
N ALA A 13 8.26 3.74 22.98
CA ALA A 13 8.33 3.05 21.69
C ALA A 13 6.95 2.82 21.04
N GLY A 14 5.85 3.17 21.73
CA GLY A 14 4.48 2.97 21.25
C GLY A 14 3.92 1.57 21.48
N ILE A 15 4.51 0.79 22.39
CA ILE A 15 3.98 -0.52 22.80
C ILE A 15 2.90 -0.30 23.85
N SER A 16 1.68 -0.74 23.55
CA SER A 16 0.56 -0.65 24.50
C SER A 16 0.78 -1.59 25.70
N PRO A 17 0.56 -1.14 26.95
CA PRO A 17 0.78 -1.97 28.13
C PRO A 17 -0.34 -3.02 28.33
N ASN A 18 -1.48 -2.83 27.68
CA ASN A 18 -2.61 -3.75 27.69
C ASN A 18 -3.43 -3.60 26.42
N TYR A 19 -4.38 -4.50 26.25
CA TYR A 19 -5.41 -4.42 25.23
C TYR A 19 -6.71 -5.04 25.74
N ILE A 20 -7.81 -4.75 25.08
CA ILE A 20 -9.09 -5.41 25.33
C ILE A 20 -9.14 -6.68 24.46
N ASN A 21 -9.20 -7.85 25.09
CA ASN A 21 -9.24 -9.11 24.35
C ASN A 21 -10.64 -9.39 23.75
N ALA A 22 -10.77 -10.47 22.98
CA ALA A 22 -12.02 -10.81 22.28
C ALA A 22 -13.23 -11.02 23.21
N TYR A 23 -13.00 -11.23 24.52
CA TYR A 23 -14.04 -11.36 25.54
C TYR A 23 -14.38 -10.02 26.22
N GLY A 24 -13.86 -8.90 25.70
CA GLY A 24 -14.07 -7.57 26.27
C GLY A 24 -13.28 -7.31 27.56
N LYS A 25 -12.31 -8.16 27.89
CA LYS A 25 -11.55 -8.05 29.15
C LYS A 25 -10.20 -7.36 28.91
N PRO A 26 -9.76 -6.46 29.81
CA PRO A 26 -8.42 -5.91 29.75
C PRO A 26 -7.40 -7.01 30.03
N GLN A 27 -6.37 -7.08 29.20
CA GLN A 27 -5.29 -8.05 29.29
C GLN A 27 -3.95 -7.34 29.23
N SER A 28 -3.16 -7.51 30.28
CA SER A 28 -1.82 -6.91 30.39
C SER A 28 -0.80 -7.61 29.51
N ILE A 29 0.15 -6.84 28.98
CA ILE A 29 1.31 -7.36 28.26
C ILE A 29 2.41 -7.75 29.25
N SER A 30 3.03 -8.91 29.03
CA SER A 30 4.09 -9.40 29.91
C SER A 30 5.40 -8.62 29.72
N ALA A 31 6.22 -8.56 30.76
CA ALA A 31 7.55 -7.94 30.69
C ALA A 31 8.48 -8.64 29.68
N GLU A 32 8.34 -9.96 29.49
CA GLU A 32 9.08 -10.70 28.45
C GLU A 32 8.67 -10.25 27.05
N THR A 33 7.37 -10.10 26.80
CA THR A 33 6.86 -9.58 25.52
C THR A 33 7.40 -8.19 25.24
N ASN A 34 7.38 -7.28 26.23
CA ASN A 34 7.94 -5.94 26.08
C ASN A 34 9.43 -5.99 25.71
N ARG A 35 10.23 -6.83 26.38
CA ARG A 35 11.66 -6.99 26.06
C ARG A 35 11.88 -7.45 24.62
N ARG A 36 11.14 -8.48 24.17
CA ARG A 36 11.27 -9.04 22.81
C ARG A 36 10.80 -8.07 21.73
N LEU A 37 9.72 -7.33 21.97
CA LEU A 37 9.23 -6.34 21.01
C LEU A 37 10.19 -5.15 20.88
N LEU A 38 10.76 -4.68 22.00
CA LEU A 38 11.78 -3.62 21.97
C LEU A 38 13.03 -4.06 21.21
N ASP A 39 13.48 -5.31 21.39
CA ASP A 39 14.62 -5.88 20.66
C ASP A 39 14.34 -6.02 19.15
N ALA A 40 13.11 -6.34 18.78
CA ALA A 40 12.70 -6.46 17.37
C ALA A 40 12.59 -5.10 16.65
N MET A 41 12.41 -4.00 17.38
CA MET A 41 12.41 -2.66 16.79
C MET A 41 13.84 -2.25 16.50
N HIS A 42 14.11 -1.78 15.28
CA HIS A 42 15.38 -1.11 14.99
C HIS A 42 15.58 -0.01 16.02
N GLN A 43 16.64 -0.14 16.83
CA GLN A 43 16.99 0.89 17.80
C GLN A 43 17.11 2.19 17.03
N ARG A 44 16.24 3.15 17.38
CA ARG A 44 16.60 4.55 17.19
C ARG A 44 17.87 4.69 18.01
N THR A 45 19.04 4.62 17.37
CA THR A 45 20.25 5.10 17.99
C THR A 45 19.88 6.48 18.50
N ALA A 46 19.83 6.64 19.81
CA ALA A 46 19.82 7.94 20.42
C ALA A 46 21.22 8.55 20.20
N THR A 47 21.68 8.61 18.94
CA THR A 47 22.45 9.77 18.53
C THR A 47 21.57 10.92 18.93
N LYS A 48 22.03 11.71 19.91
CA LYS A 48 21.45 13.00 20.28
C LYS A 48 20.96 13.62 18.97
N VAL A 49 19.65 13.53 18.71
CA VAL A 49 19.09 14.08 17.48
C VAL A 49 19.37 15.56 17.68
N ALA A 50 20.33 16.08 16.90
CA ALA A 50 20.57 17.51 16.86
C ALA A 50 19.18 18.13 16.76
N VAL A 51 18.84 19.02 17.70
CA VAL A 51 17.51 19.62 17.76
C VAL A 51 17.21 20.15 16.36
N THR A 52 16.35 19.44 15.63
CA THR A 52 16.01 19.82 14.28
C THR A 52 14.94 20.88 14.41
N PRO A 53 15.10 22.05 13.76
CA PRO A 53 14.19 23.17 14.00
C PRO A 53 12.76 22.83 13.57
N VAL A 54 12.57 21.85 12.69
CA VAL A 54 11.26 21.32 12.29
C VAL A 54 11.30 19.79 12.19
N PRO A 55 10.16 19.09 12.38
CA PRO A 55 10.04 17.67 12.09
C PRO A 55 10.34 17.37 10.62
N ASN A 56 10.82 16.16 10.32
CA ASN A 56 11.08 15.74 8.93
C ASN A 56 9.79 15.63 8.09
N VAL A 57 8.62 15.48 8.73
CA VAL A 57 7.31 15.43 8.07
C VAL A 57 6.24 16.07 8.96
N MET A 58 5.32 16.81 8.36
CA MET A 58 4.10 17.32 9.00
C MET A 58 2.89 17.10 8.08
N VAL A 59 1.78 16.66 8.68
CA VAL A 59 0.55 16.35 7.94
C VAL A 59 -0.60 17.23 8.44
N TYR A 60 -1.29 17.88 7.51
CA TYR A 60 -2.42 18.77 7.79
C TYR A 60 -3.65 18.35 6.98
N THR A 61 -4.83 18.72 7.49
CA THR A 61 -6.08 18.65 6.71
C THR A 61 -6.28 19.95 5.94
N SER A 62 -6.63 19.86 4.66
CA SER A 62 -6.99 21.02 3.82
C SER A 62 -8.11 21.86 4.46
N GLY A 63 -8.06 23.18 4.23
CA GLY A 63 -9.06 24.13 4.76
C GLY A 63 -8.93 24.47 6.26
N LYS A 64 -7.98 23.88 7.00
CA LYS A 64 -7.67 24.24 8.40
C LYS A 64 -6.44 25.12 8.51
N LYS A 65 -6.26 25.78 9.66
CA LYS A 65 -4.98 26.44 10.00
C LYS A 65 -3.88 25.38 10.11
N MET A 66 -2.69 25.74 9.62
CA MET A 66 -1.53 24.85 9.55
C MET A 66 -0.37 25.44 10.36
N PRO A 67 -0.41 25.35 11.71
CA PRO A 67 0.68 25.84 12.54
C PRO A 67 1.91 24.94 12.41
N MET A 68 3.07 25.55 12.22
CA MET A 68 4.38 24.92 12.24
C MET A 68 5.15 25.45 13.44
N VAL A 69 5.49 24.56 14.37
CA VAL A 69 6.36 24.88 15.52
C VAL A 69 7.80 24.81 15.06
N VAL A 70 8.59 25.81 15.44
CA VAL A 70 10.01 25.87 15.11
C VAL A 70 10.82 25.84 16.41
N GLU A 71 11.57 24.77 16.61
CA GLU A 71 12.55 24.66 17.71
C GLU A 71 13.85 25.40 17.37
N GLY A 72 14.75 25.53 18.35
CA GLY A 72 16.00 26.29 18.20
C GLY A 72 15.87 27.75 18.60
N SER A 73 16.81 28.59 18.15
CA SER A 73 16.92 30.00 18.53
C SER A 73 17.32 30.87 17.36
N GLY A 74 17.22 32.19 17.51
CA GLY A 74 17.52 33.14 16.44
C GLY A 74 16.44 33.20 15.36
N GLU A 75 16.75 33.80 14.23
CA GLU A 75 15.85 33.95 13.09
C GLU A 75 16.15 32.91 12.01
N TYR A 76 15.10 32.31 11.46
CA TYR A 76 15.15 31.41 10.31
C TYR A 76 14.42 32.07 9.13
N SER A 77 15.03 32.04 7.95
CA SER A 77 14.31 32.24 6.70
C SER A 77 13.66 30.91 6.29
N TRP A 78 12.45 30.94 5.73
CA TRP A 78 11.79 29.75 5.24
C TRP A 78 11.32 29.90 3.79
N LEU A 79 11.35 28.78 3.07
CA LEU A 79 10.83 28.62 1.73
C LEU A 79 9.92 27.39 1.72
N LEU A 80 8.66 27.58 1.35
CA LEU A 80 7.72 26.50 1.07
C LEU A 80 7.53 26.41 -0.44
N THR A 81 7.81 25.25 -1.01
CA THR A 81 7.51 24.93 -2.42
C THR A 81 6.39 23.91 -2.47
N THR A 82 5.28 24.23 -3.13
CA THR A 82 4.17 23.29 -3.36
C THR A 82 4.60 22.17 -4.31
N GLU A 83 3.77 21.13 -4.43
CA GLU A 83 4.04 20.02 -5.36
C GLU A 83 4.19 20.50 -6.81
N GLU A 84 3.35 21.46 -7.19
CA GLU A 84 3.34 22.10 -8.51
C GLU A 84 4.39 23.21 -8.67
N GLY A 85 5.22 23.46 -7.65
CA GLY A 85 6.34 24.40 -7.72
C GLY A 85 6.03 25.84 -7.31
N THR A 86 4.82 26.16 -6.83
CA THR A 86 4.52 27.50 -6.29
C THR A 86 5.32 27.75 -5.03
N GLN A 87 5.95 28.92 -4.92
CA GLN A 87 6.84 29.26 -3.81
C GLN A 87 6.25 30.32 -2.87
N TYR A 88 6.45 30.11 -1.58
CA TYR A 88 6.14 31.07 -0.52
C TYR A 88 7.37 31.26 0.36
N LYS A 89 7.60 32.48 0.84
CA LYS A 89 8.78 32.83 1.64
C LYS A 89 8.38 33.64 2.86
N GLY A 90 9.19 33.55 3.91
CA GLY A 90 9.07 34.40 5.09
C GLY A 90 10.17 34.14 6.10
N HIS A 91 9.99 34.69 7.29
CA HIS A 91 10.92 34.51 8.41
C HIS A 91 10.16 34.07 9.66
N VAL A 92 10.86 33.40 10.58
CA VAL A 92 10.31 32.94 11.87
C VAL A 92 11.41 32.89 12.92
N THR A 93 11.10 33.30 14.15
CA THR A 93 12.01 33.15 15.28
C THR A 93 11.93 31.73 15.84
N GLY A 94 13.07 31.10 16.12
CA GLY A 94 13.14 29.84 16.86
C GLY A 94 12.45 29.95 18.23
N GLY A 95 11.83 28.85 18.67
CA GLY A 95 11.00 28.79 19.87
C GLY A 95 9.57 29.35 19.68
N LYS A 96 9.21 29.79 18.47
CA LYS A 96 7.85 30.24 18.14
C LYS A 96 7.19 29.31 17.12
N ALA A 97 5.92 29.55 16.87
CA ALA A 97 5.18 28.94 15.78
C ALA A 97 4.77 29.99 14.75
N PHE A 98 4.68 29.58 13.50
CA PHE A 98 4.07 30.37 12.43
C PHE A 98 3.02 29.54 11.70
N ASN A 99 2.11 30.19 10.97
CA ASN A 99 1.18 29.47 10.11
C ASN A 99 1.77 29.37 8.70
N LEU A 100 1.67 28.19 8.10
CA LEU A 100 1.90 28.05 6.67
C LEU A 100 0.87 28.90 5.88
N PRO A 101 1.17 29.24 4.61
CA PRO A 101 0.25 29.97 3.74
C PRO A 101 -1.16 29.40 3.78
N THR A 102 -2.17 30.28 3.79
CA THR A 102 -3.56 29.86 3.77
C THR A 102 -3.91 29.23 2.43
N LYS A 103 -4.82 28.23 2.43
CA LYS A 103 -5.33 27.56 1.23
C LYS A 103 -4.25 26.88 0.37
N LEU A 104 -3.25 26.27 1.00
CA LEU A 104 -2.38 25.34 0.29
C LEU A 104 -3.22 24.21 -0.34
N PRO A 105 -2.93 23.83 -1.60
CA PRO A 105 -3.61 22.72 -2.25
C PRO A 105 -3.30 21.40 -1.53
N GLU A 106 -4.10 20.37 -1.76
CA GLU A 106 -3.77 19.01 -1.32
C GLU A 106 -2.55 18.50 -2.09
N GLY A 107 -1.68 17.72 -1.43
CA GLY A 107 -0.48 17.16 -2.06
C GLY A 107 0.76 17.14 -1.16
N TYR A 108 1.91 16.95 -1.80
CA TYR A 108 3.22 16.82 -1.18
C TYR A 108 4.06 18.08 -1.42
N HIS A 109 4.30 18.84 -0.37
CA HIS A 109 5.06 20.10 -0.42
C HIS A 109 6.37 19.96 0.35
N THR A 110 7.28 20.89 0.09
CA THR A 110 8.59 20.94 0.73
C THR A 110 8.77 22.26 1.45
N LEU A 111 8.86 22.22 2.78
CA LEU A 111 9.29 23.34 3.60
C LEU A 111 10.80 23.21 3.84
N THR A 112 11.52 24.30 3.61
CA THR A 112 12.94 24.43 3.97
C THR A 112 13.10 25.62 4.90
N LEU A 113 13.75 25.41 6.05
CA LEU A 113 14.24 26.48 6.92
C LEU A 113 15.74 26.64 6.70
N THR A 114 16.21 27.88 6.66
CA THR A 114 17.62 28.24 6.52
C THR A 114 18.01 29.24 7.60
N GLN A 115 19.09 28.96 8.31
CA GLN A 115 19.77 29.86 9.24
C GLN A 115 21.27 29.70 9.04
N ASP A 116 21.96 30.79 8.74
CA ASP A 116 23.35 30.77 8.25
C ASP A 116 23.50 29.75 7.10
N ASP A 117 24.49 28.85 7.19
CA ASP A 117 24.72 27.79 6.21
C ASP A 117 23.88 26.52 6.46
N GLN A 118 23.09 26.49 7.55
CA GLN A 118 22.31 25.30 7.92
C GLN A 118 20.94 25.31 7.25
N ARG A 119 20.56 24.16 6.68
CA ARG A 119 19.23 23.93 6.10
C ARG A 119 18.54 22.73 6.72
N ALA A 120 17.28 22.92 7.10
CA ALA A 120 16.41 21.86 7.60
C ALA A 120 15.21 21.69 6.66
N HIS A 121 14.87 20.44 6.35
CA HIS A 121 13.78 20.11 5.44
C HIS A 121 12.63 19.42 6.19
N CYS A 122 11.40 19.81 5.85
CA CYS A 122 10.18 19.17 6.29
C CYS A 122 9.29 18.88 5.08
N ARG A 123 8.88 17.62 4.92
CA ARG A 123 7.81 17.26 3.98
C ARG A 123 6.47 17.69 4.58
N VAL A 124 5.80 18.63 3.95
CA VAL A 124 4.46 19.06 4.35
C VAL A 124 3.44 18.35 3.47
N ILE A 125 2.54 17.58 4.08
CA ILE A 125 1.47 16.87 3.38
C ILE A 125 0.14 17.53 3.73
N VAL A 126 -0.60 17.96 2.72
CA VAL A 126 -1.96 18.49 2.89
C VAL A 126 -2.93 17.47 2.33
N ALA A 127 -3.83 16.96 3.18
CA ALA A 127 -4.74 15.87 2.84
C ALA A 127 -6.22 16.29 2.94
N PRO A 128 -7.11 15.70 2.12
CA PRO A 128 -8.54 15.89 2.26
C PRO A 128 -9.06 15.29 3.57
N LYS A 129 -10.22 15.77 4.03
CA LYS A 129 -10.87 15.22 5.23
C LYS A 129 -11.51 13.86 5.00
N ARG A 130 -11.94 13.56 3.77
CA ARG A 130 -12.62 12.33 3.36
C ARG A 130 -11.90 11.70 2.18
N CYS A 131 -11.93 10.37 2.10
CA CYS A 131 -11.52 9.67 0.89
C CYS A 131 -12.49 9.97 -0.26
N TYR A 132 -12.08 9.65 -1.49
CA TYR A 132 -12.95 9.71 -2.65
C TYR A 132 -14.20 8.83 -2.47
N GLU A 133 -15.34 9.36 -2.88
CA GLU A 133 -16.61 8.65 -2.96
C GLU A 133 -17.19 8.89 -4.37
N PRO A 134 -17.51 7.85 -5.16
CA PRO A 134 -18.10 8.05 -6.48
C PRO A 134 -19.48 8.70 -6.38
N GLN A 135 -19.86 9.48 -7.42
CA GLN A 135 -21.11 10.25 -7.43
C GLN A 135 -22.36 9.40 -7.14
N ALA A 136 -22.38 8.14 -7.59
CA ALA A 136 -23.46 7.21 -7.30
C ALA A 136 -23.73 7.05 -5.79
N LEU A 137 -22.67 6.92 -4.96
CA LEU A 137 -22.81 6.80 -3.50
C LEU A 137 -23.20 8.14 -2.86
N LEU A 138 -22.71 9.27 -3.39
CA LEU A 138 -23.12 10.60 -2.95
C LEU A 138 -24.63 10.81 -3.21
N ASN A 139 -25.11 10.34 -4.36
CA ASN A 139 -26.53 10.30 -4.75
C ASN A 139 -27.33 9.21 -4.02
N LYS A 140 -26.75 8.54 -3.02
CA LYS A 140 -27.39 7.52 -2.18
C LYS A 140 -27.93 6.31 -2.95
N GLN A 141 -27.40 6.05 -4.14
CA GLN A 141 -27.72 4.84 -4.90
C GLN A 141 -27.25 3.60 -4.13
N LYS A 142 -27.95 2.49 -4.34
CA LYS A 142 -27.56 1.17 -3.82
C LYS A 142 -26.91 0.40 -4.95
N LEU A 143 -25.61 0.15 -4.81
CA LEU A 143 -24.81 -0.56 -5.80
C LEU A 143 -24.58 -1.99 -5.34
N TRP A 144 -24.40 -2.88 -6.29
CA TRP A 144 -23.95 -4.25 -6.04
C TRP A 144 -22.79 -4.57 -6.99
N GLY A 145 -22.04 -5.61 -6.67
CA GLY A 145 -20.95 -6.12 -7.49
C GLY A 145 -20.64 -7.56 -7.12
N ALA A 146 -19.85 -8.24 -7.94
CA ALA A 146 -19.41 -9.60 -7.67
C ALA A 146 -18.09 -9.56 -6.90
N CYS A 147 -17.98 -10.27 -5.77
CA CYS A 147 -16.71 -10.49 -5.09
C CYS A 147 -16.21 -11.88 -5.46
N VAL A 148 -15.05 -11.95 -6.13
CA VAL A 148 -14.51 -13.21 -6.66
C VAL A 148 -13.10 -13.45 -6.15
N GLN A 149 -12.77 -14.74 -6.04
CA GLN A 149 -11.39 -15.19 -6.01
C GLN A 149 -10.98 -15.37 -7.48
N LEU A 150 -10.17 -14.46 -8.03
CA LEU A 150 -9.88 -14.41 -9.47
C LEU A 150 -9.38 -15.76 -9.99
N TYR A 151 -8.49 -16.40 -9.25
CA TYR A 151 -7.93 -17.71 -9.60
C TYR A 151 -8.97 -18.82 -9.73
N THR A 152 -10.18 -18.67 -9.19
CA THR A 152 -11.25 -19.68 -9.29
C THR A 152 -12.15 -19.51 -10.51
N LEU A 153 -11.99 -18.44 -11.31
CA LEU A 153 -12.80 -18.29 -12.52
C LEU A 153 -12.43 -19.36 -13.54
N ARG A 154 -13.46 -19.91 -14.19
CA ARG A 154 -13.30 -20.84 -15.31
C ARG A 154 -13.91 -20.22 -16.56
N SER A 155 -13.25 -20.43 -17.68
CA SER A 155 -13.75 -20.07 -18.99
C SER A 155 -13.31 -21.07 -20.05
N GLU A 156 -13.84 -20.93 -21.25
CA GLU A 156 -13.42 -21.71 -22.41
C GLU A 156 -11.99 -21.38 -22.87
N LYS A 157 -11.39 -20.27 -22.41
CA LYS A 157 -10.14 -19.72 -22.97
C LYS A 157 -8.95 -19.74 -22.02
N ASN A 158 -9.18 -19.74 -20.71
CA ASN A 158 -8.09 -19.63 -19.74
C ASN A 158 -7.24 -20.90 -19.65
N TRP A 159 -6.07 -20.82 -19.05
CA TRP A 159 -5.11 -21.93 -19.03
C TRP A 159 -5.22 -22.79 -17.75
N GLY A 160 -6.42 -22.95 -17.18
CA GLY A 160 -6.65 -23.74 -15.96
C GLY A 160 -6.65 -22.94 -14.66
N ILE A 161 -6.47 -21.62 -14.76
CA ILE A 161 -6.66 -20.66 -13.67
C ILE A 161 -7.42 -19.45 -14.21
N GLY A 162 -8.24 -18.83 -13.38
CA GLY A 162 -8.86 -17.56 -13.76
C GLY A 162 -7.82 -16.44 -13.89
N ASP A 163 -7.89 -15.67 -14.98
CA ASP A 163 -6.87 -14.66 -15.34
C ASP A 163 -7.46 -13.28 -15.74
N PHE A 164 -6.63 -12.35 -16.20
CA PHE A 164 -7.09 -11.00 -16.57
C PHE A 164 -8.01 -10.99 -17.81
N GLY A 165 -7.92 -11.99 -18.68
CA GLY A 165 -8.86 -12.19 -19.79
C GLY A 165 -10.25 -12.53 -19.27
N ASP A 166 -10.33 -13.42 -18.28
CA ASP A 166 -11.59 -13.76 -17.61
C ASP A 166 -12.18 -12.58 -16.85
N LEU A 167 -11.35 -11.81 -16.14
CA LEU A 167 -11.79 -10.60 -15.45
C LEU A 167 -12.42 -9.60 -16.44
N LYS A 168 -11.76 -9.38 -17.58
CA LYS A 168 -12.27 -8.51 -18.64
C LYS A 168 -13.61 -9.00 -19.19
N ALA A 169 -13.76 -10.30 -19.43
CA ALA A 169 -15.02 -10.88 -19.89
C ALA A 169 -16.13 -10.72 -18.84
N MET A 170 -15.84 -11.07 -17.59
CA MET A 170 -16.80 -11.02 -16.48
C MET A 170 -17.27 -9.59 -16.18
N LEU A 171 -16.41 -8.58 -16.32
CA LEU A 171 -16.77 -7.18 -16.15
C LEU A 171 -17.96 -6.79 -17.05
N VAL A 172 -17.94 -7.21 -18.33
CA VAL A 172 -19.01 -6.92 -19.29
C VAL A 172 -20.32 -7.59 -18.85
N ASP A 173 -20.27 -8.83 -18.40
CA ASP A 173 -21.45 -9.58 -17.98
C ASP A 173 -22.08 -9.06 -16.69
N VAL A 174 -21.27 -8.68 -15.71
CA VAL A 174 -21.72 -8.05 -14.46
C VAL A 174 -22.34 -6.68 -14.77
N ALA A 175 -21.70 -5.87 -15.61
CA ALA A 175 -22.19 -4.56 -16.00
C ALA A 175 -23.53 -4.63 -16.75
N LYS A 176 -23.69 -5.58 -17.70
CA LYS A 176 -24.97 -5.81 -18.41
C LYS A 176 -26.14 -6.13 -17.48
N ARG A 177 -25.84 -6.66 -16.30
CA ARG A 177 -26.84 -7.02 -15.26
C ARG A 177 -27.02 -5.92 -14.20
N GLY A 178 -26.36 -4.77 -14.39
CA GLY A 178 -26.44 -3.61 -13.49
C GLY A 178 -25.45 -3.64 -12.33
N GLY A 179 -24.51 -4.58 -12.30
CA GLY A 179 -23.44 -4.60 -11.32
C GLY A 179 -22.43 -3.47 -11.59
N SER A 180 -21.92 -2.87 -10.51
CA SER A 180 -21.08 -1.67 -10.57
C SER A 180 -19.59 -1.94 -10.36
N PHE A 181 -19.22 -3.13 -9.89
CA PHE A 181 -17.83 -3.50 -9.65
C PHE A 181 -17.63 -5.02 -9.64
N ILE A 182 -16.37 -5.43 -9.79
CA ILE A 182 -15.88 -6.75 -9.39
C ILE A 182 -14.80 -6.54 -8.32
N GLY A 183 -15.02 -7.11 -7.14
CA GLY A 183 -14.05 -7.15 -6.05
C GLY A 183 -13.15 -8.36 -6.18
N LEU A 184 -11.84 -8.16 -5.97
CA LEU A 184 -10.82 -9.20 -6.14
C LEU A 184 -10.17 -9.56 -4.81
N ASN A 185 -9.60 -10.76 -4.75
CA ASN A 185 -8.53 -11.07 -3.82
C ASN A 185 -7.28 -10.22 -4.08
N PRO A 186 -6.31 -10.19 -3.15
CA PRO A 186 -5.01 -9.58 -3.42
C PRO A 186 -4.37 -10.21 -4.66
N ILE A 187 -3.96 -9.36 -5.61
CA ILE A 187 -3.28 -9.77 -6.86
C ILE A 187 -1.77 -9.44 -6.82
N HIS A 188 -1.22 -9.40 -5.61
CA HIS A 188 0.18 -9.10 -5.33
C HIS A 188 1.13 -10.16 -5.89
N ALA A 189 2.33 -9.74 -6.31
CA ALA A 189 3.37 -10.64 -6.76
C ALA A 189 3.67 -11.72 -5.72
N LEU A 190 3.55 -12.99 -6.13
CA LEU A 190 3.90 -14.16 -5.35
C LEU A 190 5.27 -14.70 -5.81
N TYR A 191 5.39 -16.02 -5.97
CA TYR A 191 6.64 -16.71 -6.21
C TYR A 191 6.51 -17.63 -7.45
N PRO A 192 6.82 -17.16 -8.66
CA PRO A 192 6.75 -18.02 -9.86
C PRO A 192 7.64 -19.27 -9.74
N ALA A 193 8.76 -19.17 -9.01
CA ALA A 193 9.66 -20.29 -8.73
C ALA A 193 9.18 -21.22 -7.60
N ASN A 194 8.08 -20.91 -6.93
CA ASN A 194 7.44 -21.75 -5.91
C ASN A 194 5.91 -21.58 -5.98
N PRO A 195 5.29 -22.03 -7.08
CA PRO A 195 3.91 -21.67 -7.43
C PRO A 195 2.87 -22.21 -6.43
N GLU A 196 3.18 -23.31 -5.74
CA GLU A 196 2.31 -23.87 -4.68
C GLU A 196 2.21 -22.98 -3.43
N SER A 197 3.12 -22.01 -3.27
CA SER A 197 2.95 -20.94 -2.26
C SER A 197 1.94 -19.90 -2.74
N ALA A 198 0.69 -20.35 -2.87
CA ALA A 198 -0.38 -19.66 -3.59
C ALA A 198 -1.23 -18.71 -2.73
N SER A 199 -0.96 -18.58 -1.43
CA SER A 199 -1.76 -17.71 -0.55
C SER A 199 -1.61 -16.23 -0.97
N PRO A 200 -2.71 -15.53 -1.35
CA PRO A 200 -2.67 -14.12 -1.71
C PRO A 200 -2.24 -13.19 -0.57
N TYR A 201 -2.24 -13.70 0.67
CA TYR A 201 -1.98 -12.94 1.90
C TYR A 201 -0.54 -13.07 2.41
N SER A 202 0.29 -13.88 1.75
CA SER A 202 1.73 -13.99 2.01
C SER A 202 2.55 -13.62 0.77
N PRO A 203 2.39 -12.40 0.21
CA PRO A 203 3.02 -12.03 -1.04
C PRO A 203 4.52 -11.73 -0.89
N SER A 204 5.25 -11.91 -1.99
CA SER A 204 6.63 -11.43 -2.13
C SER A 204 6.70 -9.91 -2.08
N SER A 205 5.75 -9.24 -2.75
CA SER A 205 5.66 -7.78 -2.76
C SER A 205 4.22 -7.29 -2.86
N ARG A 206 3.86 -6.30 -2.03
CA ARG A 206 2.57 -5.60 -2.10
C ARG A 206 2.51 -4.52 -3.19
N ARG A 207 3.61 -4.26 -3.91
CA ARG A 207 3.68 -3.24 -4.98
C ARG A 207 3.53 -3.81 -6.39
N TRP A 208 4.04 -5.02 -6.61
CA TRP A 208 4.04 -5.68 -7.92
C TRP A 208 2.88 -6.67 -8.03
N LEU A 209 2.56 -7.10 -9.25
CA LEU A 209 1.43 -7.98 -9.54
C LEU A 209 1.86 -9.45 -9.72
N ASN A 210 0.93 -10.38 -9.45
CA ASN A 210 1.15 -11.79 -9.71
C ASN A 210 1.05 -12.10 -11.21
N VAL A 211 2.15 -12.58 -11.79
CA VAL A 211 2.27 -12.88 -13.22
C VAL A 211 1.42 -14.06 -13.67
N ILE A 212 0.98 -14.94 -12.76
CA ILE A 212 0.11 -16.08 -13.12
C ILE A 212 -1.23 -15.66 -13.73
N TYR A 213 -1.66 -14.41 -13.47
CA TYR A 213 -2.90 -13.83 -14.01
C TYR A 213 -2.75 -13.23 -15.42
N ILE A 214 -1.57 -13.29 -16.05
CA ILE A 214 -1.42 -12.89 -17.45
C ILE A 214 -2.27 -13.82 -18.33
N ASP A 215 -3.13 -13.23 -19.16
CA ASP A 215 -3.80 -13.94 -20.25
C ASP A 215 -2.82 -14.05 -21.42
N VAL A 216 -2.16 -15.20 -21.55
CA VAL A 216 -1.16 -15.43 -22.61
C VAL A 216 -1.82 -15.40 -23.99
N ASN A 217 -3.11 -15.70 -24.11
CA ASN A 217 -3.84 -15.58 -25.37
C ASN A 217 -3.93 -14.11 -25.84
N ALA A 218 -3.75 -13.13 -24.96
CA ALA A 218 -3.75 -11.71 -25.29
C ALA A 218 -2.34 -11.16 -25.59
N VAL A 219 -1.29 -11.98 -25.49
CA VAL A 219 0.09 -11.59 -25.79
C VAL A 219 0.35 -11.78 -27.29
N GLU A 220 0.56 -10.70 -28.03
CA GLU A 220 0.76 -10.73 -29.49
C GLU A 220 1.97 -11.58 -29.88
N ASP A 221 3.11 -11.42 -29.20
CA ASP A 221 4.34 -12.18 -29.46
C ASP A 221 4.19 -13.69 -29.26
N PHE A 222 3.25 -14.15 -28.41
CA PHE A 222 2.95 -15.58 -28.29
C PHE A 222 2.38 -16.15 -29.60
N HIS A 223 1.54 -15.38 -30.31
CA HIS A 223 0.97 -15.77 -31.60
C HIS A 223 1.97 -15.66 -32.75
N LEU A 224 2.90 -14.70 -32.66
CA LEU A 224 3.90 -14.46 -33.70
C LEU A 224 5.11 -15.40 -33.62
N SER A 225 5.35 -16.03 -32.46
CA SER A 225 6.47 -16.95 -32.27
C SER A 225 6.17 -18.32 -32.89
N GLU A 226 6.87 -18.65 -33.99
CA GLU A 226 6.77 -19.97 -34.63
C GLU A 226 7.08 -21.12 -33.65
N GLU A 227 8.06 -20.92 -32.77
CA GLU A 227 8.43 -21.90 -31.73
C GLU A 227 7.28 -22.10 -30.72
N ALA A 228 6.65 -21.02 -30.26
CA ALA A 228 5.53 -21.11 -29.33
C ALA A 228 4.30 -21.75 -29.99
N GLN A 229 4.03 -21.44 -31.27
CA GLN A 229 2.93 -22.04 -32.03
C GLN A 229 3.16 -23.54 -32.27
N ALA A 230 4.39 -23.95 -32.58
CA ALA A 230 4.74 -25.36 -32.68
C ALA A 230 4.58 -26.09 -31.34
N TRP A 231 5.06 -25.49 -30.24
CA TRP A 231 4.89 -26.03 -28.88
C TRP A 231 3.42 -26.14 -28.48
N TRP A 232 2.60 -25.14 -28.80
CA TRP A 232 1.17 -25.13 -28.48
C TRP A 232 0.41 -26.26 -29.18
N GLN A 233 0.81 -26.61 -30.41
CA GLN A 233 0.19 -27.68 -31.19
C GLN A 233 0.61 -29.10 -30.76
N LEU A 234 1.60 -29.25 -29.88
CA LEU A 234 2.02 -30.57 -29.40
C LEU A 234 0.87 -31.26 -28.64
N PRO A 235 0.63 -32.57 -28.89
CA PRO A 235 -0.39 -33.32 -28.16
C PRO A 235 -0.16 -33.31 -26.64
N THR A 236 1.10 -33.32 -26.21
CA THR A 236 1.48 -33.24 -24.79
C THR A 236 1.04 -31.91 -24.17
N THR A 237 1.29 -30.79 -24.85
CA THR A 237 0.90 -29.45 -24.36
C THR A 237 -0.62 -29.34 -24.25
N GLN A 238 -1.35 -29.78 -25.27
CA GLN A 238 -2.82 -29.75 -25.27
C GLN A 238 -3.41 -30.67 -24.19
N GLN A 239 -2.83 -31.86 -23.98
CA GLN A 239 -3.28 -32.77 -22.93
C GLN A 239 -3.03 -32.20 -21.53
N THR A 240 -1.85 -31.63 -21.28
CA THR A 240 -1.52 -30.99 -19.98
C THR A 240 -2.43 -29.80 -19.71
N LEU A 241 -2.66 -28.94 -20.72
CA LEU A 241 -3.60 -27.83 -20.63
C LEU A 241 -5.02 -28.32 -20.30
N GLN A 242 -5.50 -29.35 -20.99
CA GLN A 242 -6.84 -29.91 -20.76
C GLN A 242 -6.97 -30.45 -19.33
N GLN A 243 -5.97 -31.19 -18.84
CA GLN A 243 -5.94 -31.68 -17.46
C GLN A 243 -6.00 -30.55 -16.43
N ALA A 244 -5.20 -29.49 -16.62
CA ALA A 244 -5.22 -28.32 -15.73
C ALA A 244 -6.58 -27.59 -15.77
N ARG A 245 -7.24 -27.52 -16.93
CA ARG A 245 -8.56 -26.90 -17.10
C ARG A 245 -9.70 -27.73 -16.53
N ASP A 246 -9.62 -29.06 -16.62
CA ASP A 246 -10.66 -29.98 -16.16
C ASP A 246 -10.58 -30.27 -14.67
N ALA A 247 -9.40 -30.13 -14.06
CA ALA A 247 -9.21 -30.36 -12.63
C ALA A 247 -10.10 -29.41 -11.80
N ASP A 248 -10.81 -29.94 -10.79
CA ASP A 248 -11.66 -29.15 -9.89
C ASP A 248 -10.87 -28.13 -9.05
N TRP A 249 -9.57 -28.40 -8.86
CA TRP A 249 -8.63 -27.58 -8.09
C TRP A 249 -7.58 -26.98 -9.03
N VAL A 250 -7.20 -25.74 -8.78
CA VAL A 250 -6.15 -25.07 -9.55
C VAL A 250 -4.81 -25.78 -9.30
N ASP A 251 -4.20 -26.29 -10.37
CA ASP A 251 -2.84 -26.82 -10.34
C ASP A 251 -1.85 -25.68 -10.62
N TYR A 252 -1.39 -25.02 -9.56
CA TYR A 252 -0.52 -23.84 -9.68
C TYR A 252 0.81 -24.17 -10.37
N SER A 253 1.39 -25.33 -10.09
CA SER A 253 2.63 -25.78 -10.71
C SER A 253 2.47 -25.96 -12.22
N THR A 254 1.47 -26.71 -12.65
CA THR A 254 1.25 -26.96 -14.09
C THR A 254 0.90 -25.67 -14.83
N VAL A 255 0.01 -24.85 -14.28
CA VAL A 255 -0.40 -23.60 -14.93
C VAL A 255 0.77 -22.60 -15.04
N THR A 256 1.59 -22.49 -13.99
CA THR A 256 2.77 -21.61 -14.01
C THR A 256 3.85 -22.12 -14.97
N ALA A 257 3.98 -23.44 -15.17
CA ALA A 257 4.93 -23.99 -16.12
C ALA A 257 4.46 -23.84 -17.59
N LEU A 258 3.15 -23.84 -17.82
CA LEU A 258 2.58 -23.59 -19.15
C LEU A 258 2.76 -22.12 -19.57
N LYS A 259 2.56 -21.17 -18.64
CA LYS A 259 2.66 -19.73 -18.89
C LYS A 259 4.10 -19.21 -18.85
#